data_AF-A0AAV2FKR5-F1
#
_entry.id   AF-A0AAV2FKR5-F1
#
_cell.length_a   1.000
_cell.length_b   1.000
_cell.length_c   1.000
_cell.angle_alpha   90.00
_cell.angle_beta   90.00
_cell.angle_gamma   90.00
#
_symmetry.space_group_name_H-M   'P 1'
#
loop_
_entity.id
_entity.type
_entity.pdbx_description
1 polymer ?
#
loop_
_entity_poly.entity_id
_entity_poly.type
_entity_poly.pdbx_seq_one_letter_code
_entity_poly.pdbx_strand_id
1 'polypeptide(L)'
;MKSLAKAAEIRGHSFWARAPDNAGSYKSGPHEAGFFRDGGDFDSHYGRFFLNWYSRLLIDHGDRVLSLANLAFEGTNIAAKLSGIHWWYKTASHAAELTAGFYNPSNRDGYAPIAAMLKKHGVTLNFTCFEMRTLDQYEGFPEALADPEGLVWQVLNAAWDVSLPVASENALPCYDREGYNKILENAKPLHDPDGRHLSAFTYLRHSAVLMERHNFEEFGRFVKRMHGIVPSIFLIACTR
;
A
#
# COMPACT_ATOMS: atom_id res chain seq x y z
N MET A 1 0.85 18.76 -17.18
CA MET A 1 0.39 18.94 -18.58
C MET A 1 1.49 18.75 -19.63
N LYS A 2 2.65 19.45 -19.58
CA LYS A 2 3.72 19.28 -20.60
C LYS A 2 4.20 17.84 -20.79
N SER A 3 4.41 17.09 -19.70
CA SER A 3 4.80 15.67 -19.76
C SER A 3 3.72 14.78 -20.43
N LEU A 4 2.44 15.01 -20.11
CA LEU A 4 1.32 14.28 -20.72
C LEU A 4 1.22 14.54 -22.22
N ALA A 5 1.35 15.80 -22.64
CA ALA A 5 1.33 16.18 -24.05
C ALA A 5 2.43 15.46 -24.85
N LYS A 6 3.65 15.45 -24.31
CA LYS A 6 4.77 14.72 -24.91
C LYS A 6 4.52 13.22 -24.99
N ALA A 7 3.97 12.61 -23.93
CA ALA A 7 3.62 11.19 -23.93
C ALA A 7 2.55 10.84 -24.97
N ALA A 8 1.55 11.72 -25.15
CA ALA A 8 0.48 11.57 -26.12
C ALA A 8 1.00 11.70 -27.57
N GLU A 9 1.89 12.66 -27.82
CA GLU A 9 2.55 12.86 -29.12
C GLU A 9 3.41 11.66 -29.51
N ILE A 10 4.25 11.14 -28.59
CA ILE A 10 5.06 9.93 -28.82
C ILE A 10 4.18 8.73 -29.17
N ARG A 11 2.98 8.64 -28.59
CA ARG A 11 2.04 7.55 -28.87
C ARG A 11 1.28 7.72 -30.20
N GLY A 12 1.41 8.87 -30.87
CA GLY A 12 0.68 9.22 -32.10
C GLY A 12 -0.75 9.71 -31.86
N HIS A 13 -1.10 10.08 -30.63
CA HIS A 13 -2.46 10.45 -30.24
C HIS A 13 -2.48 11.75 -29.45
N SER A 14 -2.04 12.87 -30.03
CA SER A 14 -1.94 14.16 -29.33
C SER A 14 -3.25 14.64 -28.68
N PHE A 15 -4.41 14.20 -29.16
CA PHE A 15 -5.72 14.50 -28.55
C PHE A 15 -5.94 13.77 -27.20
N TRP A 16 -5.09 12.80 -26.84
CA TRP A 16 -5.05 12.19 -25.50
C TRP A 16 -4.30 13.04 -24.47
N ALA A 17 -3.77 14.22 -24.84
CA ALA A 17 -3.04 15.13 -23.97
C ALA A 17 -3.92 15.85 -22.92
N ARG A 18 -4.86 15.15 -22.28
CA ARG A 18 -5.86 15.69 -21.36
C ARG A 18 -6.09 14.74 -20.19
N ALA A 19 -6.64 15.26 -19.09
CA ALA A 19 -7.17 14.42 -18.02
C ALA A 19 -8.56 13.88 -18.43
N PRO A 20 -9.01 12.74 -17.89
CA PRO A 20 -10.38 12.28 -18.08
C PRO A 20 -11.37 13.35 -17.59
N ASP A 21 -12.38 13.65 -18.42
CA ASP A 21 -13.40 14.66 -18.15
C ASP A 21 -14.65 14.08 -17.46
N ASN A 22 -14.74 12.76 -17.36
CA ASN A 22 -15.85 12.00 -16.77
C ASN A 22 -15.44 11.20 -15.51
N ALA A 23 -14.41 11.67 -14.79
CA ALA A 23 -13.89 11.03 -13.58
C ALA A 23 -14.70 11.33 -12.30
N GLY A 24 -15.76 12.13 -12.37
CA GLY A 24 -16.55 12.53 -11.20
C GLY A 24 -15.81 13.53 -10.30
N SER A 25 -16.12 13.50 -9.01
CA SER A 25 -15.53 14.37 -7.98
C SER A 25 -15.01 13.56 -6.79
N TYR A 26 -14.35 14.21 -5.83
CA TYR A 26 -13.76 13.54 -4.65
C TYR A 26 -14.72 12.64 -3.86
N LYS A 27 -16.02 12.94 -3.86
CA LYS A 27 -17.04 12.18 -3.11
C LYS A 27 -17.88 11.25 -3.98
N SER A 28 -17.60 11.18 -5.28
CA SER A 28 -18.34 10.32 -6.21
C SER A 28 -17.94 8.86 -6.00
N GLY A 29 -18.92 7.97 -5.93
CA GLY A 29 -18.69 6.53 -6.01
C GLY A 29 -18.23 6.13 -7.42
N PRO A 30 -17.52 4.99 -7.56
CA PRO A 30 -17.03 4.54 -8.87
C PRO A 30 -18.14 4.38 -9.91
N HIS A 31 -19.31 3.90 -9.50
CA HIS A 31 -20.47 3.69 -10.38
C HIS A 31 -21.09 5.00 -10.92
N GLU A 32 -20.87 6.13 -10.25
CA GLU A 32 -21.37 7.45 -10.66
C GLU A 32 -20.44 8.13 -11.68
N ALA A 33 -19.17 7.74 -11.73
CA ALA A 33 -18.17 8.30 -12.62
C ALA A 33 -18.05 7.47 -13.91
N GLY A 34 -18.33 8.09 -15.06
CA GLY A 34 -18.23 7.43 -16.37
C GLY A 34 -16.85 6.80 -16.62
N PHE A 35 -15.79 7.36 -16.05
CA PHE A 35 -14.45 6.80 -16.13
C PHE A 35 -14.27 5.53 -15.29
N PHE A 36 -14.78 5.49 -14.06
CA PHE A 36 -14.46 4.45 -13.05
C PHE A 36 -15.52 3.36 -12.90
N ARG A 37 -16.71 3.52 -13.47
CA ARG A 37 -17.77 2.51 -13.41
C ARG A 37 -17.35 1.22 -14.11
N ASP A 38 -18.04 0.12 -13.83
CA ASP A 38 -17.81 -1.14 -14.55
C ASP A 38 -18.04 -0.95 -16.06
N GLY A 39 -17.08 -1.41 -16.86
CA GLY A 39 -17.05 -1.15 -18.31
C GLY A 39 -16.77 0.31 -18.69
N GLY A 40 -16.30 1.13 -17.76
CA GLY A 40 -15.98 2.55 -17.95
C GLY A 40 -14.63 2.79 -18.65
N ASP A 41 -14.34 4.07 -18.87
CA ASP A 41 -13.20 4.49 -19.70
C ASP A 41 -11.82 4.15 -19.12
N PHE A 42 -11.71 3.82 -17.82
CA PHE A 42 -10.44 3.43 -17.19
C PHE A 42 -9.75 2.27 -17.93
N ASP A 43 -10.53 1.36 -18.52
CA ASP A 43 -10.01 0.20 -19.25
C ASP A 43 -9.94 0.41 -20.78
N SER A 44 -10.38 1.57 -21.27
CA SER A 44 -10.27 1.96 -22.69
C SER A 44 -8.82 2.18 -23.13
N HIS A 45 -8.56 2.28 -24.44
CA HIS A 45 -7.23 2.63 -24.96
C HIS A 45 -6.68 3.94 -24.36
N TYR A 46 -7.54 4.96 -24.23
CA TYR A 46 -7.18 6.23 -23.62
C TYR A 46 -6.95 6.09 -22.11
N GLY A 47 -7.84 5.41 -21.39
CA GLY A 47 -7.72 5.21 -19.93
C GLY A 47 -6.45 4.47 -19.55
N ARG A 48 -6.15 3.36 -20.24
CA ARG A 48 -4.90 2.60 -20.05
C ARG A 48 -3.66 3.45 -20.34
N PHE A 49 -3.70 4.28 -21.39
CA PHE A 49 -2.63 5.23 -21.67
C PHE A 49 -2.45 6.24 -20.54
N PHE A 50 -3.53 6.90 -20.11
CA PHE A 50 -3.50 7.95 -19.10
C PHE A 50 -3.04 7.42 -17.74
N LEU A 51 -3.60 6.30 -17.29
CA LEU A 51 -3.27 5.68 -16.00
C LEU A 51 -1.83 5.13 -15.97
N ASN A 52 -1.35 4.57 -17.09
CA ASN A 52 0.06 4.17 -17.22
C ASN A 52 1.00 5.38 -17.19
N TRP A 53 0.67 6.49 -17.85
CA TRP A 53 1.45 7.73 -17.74
C TRP A 53 1.45 8.27 -16.30
N TYR A 54 0.26 8.33 -15.67
CA TYR A 54 0.09 8.92 -14.35
C TYR A 54 0.82 8.12 -13.26
N SER A 55 0.67 6.80 -13.24
CA SER A 55 1.38 5.92 -12.30
C SER A 55 2.90 5.92 -12.52
N ARG A 56 3.37 6.00 -13.76
CA ARG A 56 4.81 6.13 -14.05
C ARG A 56 5.42 7.41 -13.48
N LEU A 57 4.69 8.51 -13.44
CA LEU A 57 5.19 9.73 -12.79
C LEU A 57 5.53 9.51 -11.32
N LEU A 58 4.71 8.73 -10.61
CA LEU A 58 4.94 8.37 -9.20
C LEU A 58 6.16 7.46 -9.05
N ILE A 59 6.28 6.42 -9.90
CA ILE A 59 7.41 5.48 -9.88
C ILE A 59 8.72 6.21 -10.22
N ASP A 60 8.75 7.01 -11.29
CA ASP A 60 9.93 7.76 -11.71
C ASP A 60 10.32 8.82 -10.66
N HIS A 61 9.34 9.38 -9.94
CA HIS A 61 9.61 10.26 -8.81
C HIS A 61 10.32 9.51 -7.68
N GLY A 62 9.78 8.35 -7.27
CA GLY A 62 10.41 7.49 -6.28
C GLY A 62 11.84 7.10 -6.67
N ASP A 63 12.05 6.71 -7.94
CA ASP A 63 13.36 6.33 -8.47
C ASP A 63 14.40 7.45 -8.31
N ARG A 64 14.03 8.68 -8.67
CA ARG A 64 14.93 9.85 -8.55
C ARG A 64 15.22 10.21 -7.09
N VAL A 65 14.21 10.21 -6.23
CA VAL A 65 14.37 10.57 -4.81
C VAL A 65 15.25 9.54 -4.10
N LEU A 66 14.99 8.24 -4.32
CA LEU A 66 15.77 7.17 -3.69
C LEU A 66 17.21 7.11 -4.22
N SER A 67 17.44 7.42 -5.49
CA SER A 67 18.80 7.56 -6.04
C SER A 67 19.61 8.60 -5.25
N LEU A 68 19.02 9.76 -4.96
CA LEU A 68 19.67 10.83 -4.19
C LEU A 68 19.81 10.47 -2.72
N ALA A 69 18.80 9.83 -2.13
CA ALA A 69 18.83 9.41 -0.73
C ALA A 69 19.92 8.37 -0.48
N ASN A 70 20.08 7.38 -1.37
CA ASN A 70 21.15 6.39 -1.29
C ASN A 70 22.54 7.02 -1.37
N LEU A 71 22.72 8.06 -2.19
CA LEU A 71 23.98 8.80 -2.26
C LEU A 71 24.26 9.59 -0.98
N ALA A 72 23.23 10.20 -0.39
CA ALA A 72 23.37 11.06 0.78
C ALA A 72 23.53 10.28 2.09
N PHE A 73 22.95 9.07 2.17
CA PHE A 73 22.87 8.27 3.40
C PHE A 73 23.47 6.87 3.21
N GLU A 74 24.58 6.78 2.50
CA GLU A 74 25.29 5.51 2.26
C GLU A 74 25.50 4.73 3.58
N GLY A 75 25.17 3.44 3.56
CA GLY A 75 25.23 2.56 4.73
C GLY A 75 24.05 2.67 5.71
N THR A 76 23.08 3.56 5.48
CA THR A 76 21.86 3.68 6.29
C THR A 76 20.69 2.95 5.62
N ASN A 77 19.88 2.23 6.41
CA ASN A 77 18.66 1.61 5.90
C ASN A 77 17.61 2.68 5.54
N ILE A 78 17.27 2.76 4.26
CA ILE A 78 16.23 3.63 3.75
C ILE A 78 14.94 2.83 3.56
N ALA A 79 13.80 3.44 3.88
CA ALA A 79 12.49 2.85 3.62
C ALA A 79 11.60 3.82 2.85
N ALA A 80 10.77 3.29 1.97
CA ALA A 80 9.72 4.03 1.27
C ALA A 80 8.36 3.57 1.80
N LYS A 81 7.51 4.53 2.19
CA LYS A 81 6.18 4.23 2.72
C LYS A 81 5.12 4.27 1.62
N LEU A 82 4.34 3.20 1.50
CA LEU A 82 3.15 3.13 0.65
C LEU A 82 1.90 3.20 1.52
N SER A 83 0.90 3.97 1.08
CA SER A 83 -0.41 4.06 1.74
C SER A 83 -1.28 2.85 1.38
N GLY A 84 -1.94 2.27 2.38
CA GLY A 84 -2.97 1.25 2.17
C GLY A 84 -4.32 1.86 1.80
N ILE A 85 -4.62 1.91 0.50
CA ILE A 85 -5.88 2.46 -0.04
C ILE A 85 -6.84 1.32 -0.29
N HIS A 86 -7.55 0.91 0.76
CA HIS A 86 -8.35 -0.32 0.76
C HIS A 86 -9.81 -0.12 0.30
N TRP A 87 -10.31 1.11 0.25
CA TRP A 87 -11.68 1.39 -0.20
C TRP A 87 -11.77 1.36 -1.73
N TRP A 88 -12.91 0.90 -2.24
CA TRP A 88 -13.17 0.57 -3.65
C TRP A 88 -12.34 -0.59 -4.22
N TYR A 89 -11.54 -1.29 -3.42
CA TYR A 89 -10.70 -2.42 -3.87
C TYR A 89 -11.53 -3.58 -4.45
N LYS A 90 -12.79 -3.76 -4.03
CA LYS A 90 -13.68 -4.79 -4.60
C LYS A 90 -14.41 -4.37 -5.88
N THR A 91 -14.10 -3.19 -6.44
CA THR A 91 -14.64 -2.75 -7.74
C THR A 91 -13.68 -3.10 -8.86
N ALA A 92 -14.13 -3.21 -10.12
CA ALA A 92 -13.23 -3.53 -11.22
C ALA A 92 -12.15 -2.45 -11.45
N SER A 93 -12.49 -1.18 -11.19
CA SER A 93 -11.60 -0.05 -11.44
C SER A 93 -10.61 0.22 -10.31
N HIS A 94 -10.89 -0.17 -9.06
CA HIS A 94 -10.09 0.22 -7.90
C HIS A 94 -9.89 1.75 -7.85
N ALA A 95 -10.99 2.51 -8.01
CA ALA A 95 -10.94 3.95 -8.31
C ALA A 95 -10.07 4.80 -7.36
N ALA A 96 -10.03 4.48 -6.07
CA ALA A 96 -9.20 5.19 -5.11
C ALA A 96 -7.69 4.95 -5.33
N GLU A 97 -7.30 3.73 -5.68
CA GLU A 97 -5.91 3.39 -6.01
C GLU A 97 -5.49 4.10 -7.30
N LEU A 98 -6.34 4.07 -8.33
CA LEU A 98 -6.06 4.73 -9.60
C LEU A 98 -5.83 6.24 -9.44
N THR A 99 -6.68 6.90 -8.64
CA THR A 99 -6.56 8.35 -8.41
C THR A 99 -5.35 8.71 -7.54
N ALA A 100 -4.93 7.83 -6.63
CA ALA A 100 -3.71 7.97 -5.86
C ALA A 100 -2.42 7.69 -6.66
N GLY A 101 -2.54 7.16 -7.88
CA GLY A 101 -1.41 6.86 -8.76
C GLY A 101 -0.96 5.40 -8.73
N PHE A 102 -1.64 4.53 -7.98
CA PHE A 102 -1.44 3.08 -8.04
C PHE A 102 -2.31 2.52 -9.17
N TYR A 103 -1.68 2.20 -10.32
CA TYR A 103 -2.42 1.67 -11.46
C TYR A 103 -2.75 0.18 -11.27
N ASN A 104 -3.67 -0.10 -10.34
CA ASN A 104 -4.02 -1.43 -9.85
C ASN A 104 -5.49 -1.81 -10.10
N PRO A 105 -6.02 -1.78 -11.35
CA PRO A 105 -7.35 -2.34 -11.60
C PRO A 105 -7.34 -3.86 -11.38
N SER A 106 -8.52 -4.48 -11.28
CA SER A 106 -8.65 -5.90 -10.91
C SER A 106 -7.95 -6.90 -11.84
N ASN A 107 -7.56 -6.45 -13.04
CA ASN A 107 -6.87 -7.26 -14.06
C ASN A 107 -5.36 -6.95 -14.20
N ARG A 108 -4.77 -6.14 -13.31
CA ARG A 108 -3.36 -5.74 -13.39
C ARG A 108 -2.77 -5.46 -12.01
N ASP A 109 -1.61 -6.04 -11.74
CA ASP A 109 -0.82 -5.70 -10.55
C ASP A 109 -0.16 -4.31 -10.66
N GLY A 110 -0.65 -3.36 -9.87
CA GLY A 110 -0.11 -2.01 -9.76
C GLY A 110 1.10 -1.86 -8.83
N TYR A 111 1.32 -2.82 -7.93
CA TYR A 111 2.34 -2.78 -6.90
C TYR A 111 3.65 -3.43 -7.34
N ALA A 112 3.63 -4.45 -8.19
CA ALA A 112 4.84 -5.10 -8.70
C ALA A 112 5.85 -4.13 -9.35
N PRO A 113 5.46 -3.15 -10.20
CA PRO A 113 6.38 -2.14 -10.72
C PRO A 113 6.99 -1.24 -9.64
N ILE A 114 6.25 -0.95 -8.57
CA ILE A 114 6.75 -0.16 -7.44
C ILE A 114 7.76 -0.99 -6.65
N ALA A 115 7.44 -2.24 -6.33
CA ALA A 115 8.34 -3.17 -5.65
C ALA A 115 9.66 -3.35 -6.42
N ALA A 116 9.60 -3.49 -7.74
CA ALA A 116 10.79 -3.56 -8.60
C ALA A 116 11.65 -2.28 -8.52
N MET A 117 11.03 -1.10 -8.51
CA MET A 117 11.73 0.17 -8.34
C MET A 117 12.38 0.27 -6.95
N LEU A 118 11.68 -0.11 -5.88
CA LEU A 118 12.26 -0.14 -4.54
C LEU A 118 13.43 -1.14 -4.44
N LYS A 119 13.29 -2.31 -5.06
CA LYS A 119 14.33 -3.34 -5.11
C LYS A 119 15.59 -2.85 -5.82
N LYS A 120 15.44 -2.12 -6.94
CA LYS A 120 16.56 -1.47 -7.65
C LYS A 120 17.41 -0.60 -6.72
N HIS A 121 16.80 0.06 -5.74
CA HIS A 121 17.48 0.93 -4.78
C HIS A 121 17.90 0.24 -3.49
N GLY A 122 17.62 -1.05 -3.33
CA GLY A 122 17.97 -1.80 -2.10
C GLY A 122 17.28 -1.28 -0.84
N VAL A 123 16.11 -0.64 -0.97
CA VAL A 123 15.38 -0.05 0.17
C VAL A 123 14.32 -0.99 0.71
N THR A 124 13.82 -0.70 1.91
CA THR A 124 12.71 -1.42 2.54
C THR A 124 11.37 -0.81 2.14
N LEU A 125 10.38 -1.66 1.82
CA LEU A 125 8.99 -1.21 1.70
C LEU A 125 8.39 -1.07 3.10
N ASN A 126 7.80 0.08 3.44
CA ASN A 126 6.98 0.23 4.64
C ASN A 126 5.50 0.33 4.22
N PHE A 127 4.66 -0.62 4.65
CA PHE A 127 3.24 -0.66 4.28
C PHE A 127 2.31 -0.63 5.50
N THR A 128 1.19 0.09 5.39
CA THR A 128 0.21 0.24 6.47
C THR A 128 -0.94 -0.77 6.39
N CYS A 129 -1.88 -0.72 7.34
CA CYS A 129 -3.18 -1.43 7.33
C CYS A 129 -3.12 -2.92 7.72
N PHE A 130 -2.09 -3.36 8.44
CA PHE A 130 -1.92 -4.77 8.83
C PHE A 130 -2.87 -5.23 9.95
N GLU A 131 -3.49 -4.31 10.67
CA GLU A 131 -4.43 -4.59 11.76
C GLU A 131 -5.90 -4.69 11.29
N MET A 132 -6.21 -4.17 10.10
CA MET A 132 -7.59 -4.06 9.63
C MET A 132 -8.13 -5.41 9.17
N ARG A 133 -9.36 -5.74 9.59
CA ARG A 133 -10.11 -6.90 9.11
C ARG A 133 -11.12 -6.44 8.07
N THR A 134 -11.30 -7.23 7.02
CA THR A 134 -12.30 -6.93 5.99
C THR A 134 -13.71 -7.05 6.56
N LEU A 135 -13.92 -7.97 7.50
CA LEU A 135 -15.21 -8.16 8.19
C LEU A 135 -15.68 -6.89 8.94
N ASP A 136 -14.78 -6.20 9.63
CA ASP A 136 -15.12 -4.98 10.37
C ASP A 136 -15.60 -3.87 9.41
N GLN A 137 -15.05 -3.83 8.20
CA GLN A 137 -15.47 -2.88 7.16
C GLN A 137 -16.85 -3.23 6.58
N TYR A 138 -17.18 -4.52 6.48
CA TYR A 138 -18.50 -4.99 6.04
C TYR A 138 -19.61 -4.67 7.05
N GLU A 139 -19.30 -4.75 8.35
CA GLU A 139 -20.28 -4.43 9.40
C GLU A 139 -20.45 -2.92 9.59
N GLY A 140 -19.37 -2.15 9.44
CA GLY A 140 -19.39 -0.70 9.66
C GLY A 140 -19.80 0.14 8.45
N PHE A 141 -19.26 -0.16 7.27
CA PHE A 141 -19.43 0.67 6.07
C PHE A 141 -19.32 -0.15 4.76
N PRO A 142 -20.29 -1.06 4.50
CA PRO A 142 -20.24 -1.99 3.36
C PRO A 142 -20.21 -1.28 2.01
N GLU A 143 -20.74 -0.05 1.92
CA GLU A 143 -20.77 0.76 0.71
C GLU A 143 -19.37 1.16 0.22
N ALA A 144 -18.34 1.14 1.08
CA ALA A 144 -16.97 1.42 0.67
C ALA A 144 -16.34 0.30 -0.18
N LEU A 145 -16.96 -0.89 -0.25
CA LEU A 145 -16.45 -2.03 -1.02
C LEU A 145 -14.97 -2.29 -0.74
N ALA A 146 -14.60 -2.19 0.54
CA ALA A 146 -13.21 -2.23 0.98
C ALA A 146 -12.67 -3.67 1.09
N ASP A 147 -11.37 -3.84 0.87
CA ASP A 147 -10.67 -5.11 1.09
C ASP A 147 -9.25 -4.91 1.62
N PRO A 148 -9.09 -4.53 2.90
CA PRO A 148 -7.76 -4.32 3.47
C PRO A 148 -6.92 -5.60 3.48
N GLU A 149 -7.54 -6.78 3.68
CA GLU A 149 -6.80 -8.05 3.71
C GLU A 149 -6.32 -8.47 2.32
N GLY A 150 -7.18 -8.36 1.30
CA GLY A 150 -6.80 -8.59 -0.09
C GLY A 150 -5.68 -7.65 -0.55
N LEU A 151 -5.76 -6.38 -0.16
CA LEU A 151 -4.72 -5.39 -0.44
C LEU A 151 -3.38 -5.73 0.24
N VAL A 152 -3.39 -6.03 1.55
CA VAL A 152 -2.17 -6.42 2.29
C VAL A 152 -1.54 -7.66 1.65
N TRP A 153 -2.36 -8.66 1.29
CA TRP A 153 -1.88 -9.86 0.61
C TRP A 153 -1.21 -9.54 -0.73
N GLN A 154 -1.82 -8.69 -1.56
CA GLN A 154 -1.26 -8.33 -2.87
C GLN A 154 0.08 -7.61 -2.73
N VAL A 155 0.15 -6.59 -1.86
CA VAL A 155 1.37 -5.79 -1.68
C VAL A 155 2.52 -6.62 -1.12
N LEU A 156 2.24 -7.50 -0.16
CA LEU A 156 3.25 -8.40 0.41
C LEU A 156 3.83 -9.35 -0.63
N ASN A 157 2.97 -9.99 -1.44
CA ASN A 157 3.45 -10.90 -2.48
C ASN A 157 4.26 -10.16 -3.56
N ALA A 158 3.79 -9.00 -4.02
CA ALA A 158 4.53 -8.18 -4.98
C ALA A 158 5.94 -7.78 -4.47
N ALA A 159 6.07 -7.50 -3.17
CA ALA A 159 7.36 -7.18 -2.56
C ALA A 159 8.26 -8.41 -2.37
N TRP A 160 7.71 -9.50 -1.84
CA TRP A 160 8.48 -10.70 -1.54
C TRP A 160 8.90 -11.48 -2.80
N ASP A 161 8.14 -11.43 -3.88
CA ASP A 161 8.49 -12.05 -5.16
C ASP A 161 9.75 -11.45 -5.79
N VAL A 162 10.09 -10.20 -5.43
CA VAL A 162 11.37 -9.54 -5.80
C VAL A 162 12.37 -9.49 -4.65
N SER A 163 12.12 -10.26 -3.57
CA SER A 163 12.93 -10.31 -2.35
C SER A 163 13.20 -8.93 -1.75
N LEU A 164 12.15 -8.10 -1.68
CA LEU A 164 12.19 -6.79 -1.03
C LEU A 164 11.90 -6.95 0.47
N PRO A 165 12.73 -6.39 1.37
CA PRO A 165 12.40 -6.31 2.78
C PRO A 165 11.11 -5.51 2.99
N VAL A 166 10.22 -6.01 3.85
CA VAL A 166 8.97 -5.32 4.18
C VAL A 166 8.94 -4.98 5.66
N ALA A 167 8.69 -3.72 5.98
CA ALA A 167 8.31 -3.23 7.28
C ALA A 167 6.83 -2.83 7.27
N SER A 168 6.23 -2.73 8.45
CA SER A 168 4.81 -2.37 8.56
C SER A 168 4.52 -1.49 9.77
N GLU A 169 3.34 -0.87 9.78
CA GLU A 169 2.77 -0.11 10.88
C GLU A 169 1.25 -0.37 10.94
N ASN A 170 0.66 -0.33 12.14
CA ASN A 170 -0.79 -0.31 12.25
C ASN A 170 -1.34 1.05 11.82
N ALA A 171 -2.46 1.08 11.08
CA ALA A 171 -3.10 2.31 10.63
C ALA A 171 -3.99 2.95 11.70
N LEU A 172 -4.65 2.15 12.54
CA LEU A 172 -5.50 2.58 13.64
C LEU A 172 -4.97 2.09 15.00
N PRO A 173 -5.23 2.82 16.11
CA PRO A 173 -4.83 2.37 17.45
C PRO A 173 -5.45 1.01 17.81
N CYS A 174 -4.63 0.10 18.33
CA CYS A 174 -5.06 -1.24 18.74
C CYS A 174 -4.40 -1.60 20.08
N TYR A 175 -5.19 -1.94 21.10
CA TYR A 175 -4.69 -2.23 22.45
C TYR A 175 -5.06 -3.64 22.94
N ASP A 176 -5.94 -4.32 22.21
CA ASP A 176 -6.45 -5.63 22.55
C ASP A 176 -5.66 -6.78 21.90
N ARG A 177 -5.86 -7.98 22.45
CA ARG A 177 -5.22 -9.20 21.96
C ARG A 177 -5.62 -9.56 20.54
N GLU A 178 -6.82 -9.22 20.11
CA GLU A 178 -7.36 -9.61 18.82
C GLU A 178 -6.69 -8.88 17.65
N GLY A 179 -6.49 -7.57 17.77
CA GLY A 179 -5.77 -6.81 16.75
C GLY A 179 -4.26 -7.10 16.78
N TYR A 180 -3.67 -7.35 17.97
CA TYR A 180 -2.28 -7.83 18.03
C TYR A 180 -2.09 -9.20 17.36
N ASN A 181 -3.04 -10.12 17.51
CA ASN A 181 -3.03 -11.40 16.81
C ASN A 181 -3.09 -11.19 15.29
N LYS A 182 -3.95 -10.28 14.83
CA LYS A 182 -4.08 -9.97 13.40
C LYS A 182 -2.78 -9.41 12.81
N ILE A 183 -2.12 -8.50 13.53
CA ILE A 183 -0.80 -8.01 13.14
C ILE A 183 0.20 -9.16 13.06
N LEU A 184 0.21 -10.07 14.04
CA LEU A 184 1.13 -11.21 14.09
C LEU A 184 0.93 -12.19 12.92
N GLU A 185 -0.32 -12.46 12.54
CA GLU A 185 -0.68 -13.32 11.40
C GLU A 185 -0.08 -12.79 10.09
N ASN A 186 -0.18 -11.48 9.87
CA ASN A 186 0.39 -10.83 8.68
C ASN A 186 1.91 -10.63 8.79
N ALA A 187 2.43 -10.44 10.01
CA ALA A 187 3.85 -10.20 10.24
C ALA A 187 4.70 -11.46 10.09
N LYS A 188 4.16 -12.62 10.52
CA LYS A 188 4.78 -13.95 10.48
C LYS A 188 3.75 -14.98 10.04
N PRO A 189 3.40 -15.06 8.75
CA PRO A 189 2.45 -16.05 8.29
C PRO A 189 3.00 -17.46 8.55
N LEU A 190 2.35 -18.21 9.45
CA LEU A 190 2.84 -19.50 9.96
C LEU A 190 2.98 -20.59 8.89
N HIS A 191 2.26 -20.44 7.79
CA HIS A 191 2.16 -21.43 6.71
C HIS A 191 2.70 -20.89 5.38
N ASP A 192 3.52 -19.84 5.42
CA ASP A 192 4.22 -19.38 4.22
C ASP A 192 5.28 -20.42 3.80
N PRO A 193 5.21 -20.98 2.58
CA PRO A 193 6.11 -22.04 2.15
C PRO A 193 7.57 -21.58 2.01
N ASP A 194 7.78 -20.27 1.83
CA ASP A 194 9.08 -19.65 1.68
C ASP A 194 9.60 -19.06 3.01
N GLY A 195 8.82 -19.19 4.09
CA GLY A 195 9.14 -18.61 5.41
C GLY A 195 9.19 -17.09 5.40
N ARG A 196 8.45 -16.42 4.50
CA ARG A 196 8.43 -14.96 4.38
C ARG A 196 7.88 -14.31 5.66
N HIS A 197 8.51 -13.20 6.07
CA HIS A 197 8.09 -12.44 7.25
C HIS A 197 8.48 -10.97 7.12
N LEU A 198 7.88 -10.11 7.95
CA LEU A 198 8.30 -8.71 8.03
C LEU A 198 9.71 -8.58 8.61
N SER A 199 10.47 -7.62 8.13
CA SER A 199 11.77 -7.23 8.67
C SER A 199 11.64 -6.36 9.92
N ALA A 200 10.60 -5.52 9.97
CA ALA A 200 10.33 -4.63 11.09
C ALA A 200 8.84 -4.30 11.23
N PHE A 201 8.43 -3.90 12.42
CA PHE A 201 7.09 -3.37 12.69
C PHE A 201 7.17 -2.13 13.57
N THR A 202 6.49 -1.05 13.16
CA THR A 202 6.40 0.19 13.92
C THR A 202 5.00 0.34 14.51
N TYR A 203 4.89 0.34 15.84
CA TYR A 203 3.59 0.51 16.49
C TYR A 203 3.21 1.99 16.59
N LEU A 204 2.03 2.33 16.08
CA LEU A 204 1.40 3.66 16.15
C LEU A 204 0.28 3.62 17.21
N ARG A 205 0.42 4.29 18.36
CA ARG A 205 1.49 5.21 18.78
C ARG A 205 1.67 5.11 20.28
N HIS A 206 2.87 5.44 20.77
CA HIS A 206 3.08 5.71 22.18
C HIS A 206 2.07 6.76 22.68
N SER A 207 1.30 6.40 23.70
CA SER A 207 0.26 7.26 24.27
C SER A 207 0.08 6.94 25.75
N ALA A 208 -0.56 7.83 26.50
CA ALA A 208 -0.93 7.54 27.90
C ALA A 208 -1.83 6.29 27.98
N VAL A 209 -2.71 6.09 27.00
CA VAL A 209 -3.60 4.93 26.89
C VAL A 209 -2.80 3.63 26.71
N LEU A 210 -1.76 3.63 25.87
CA LEU A 210 -0.87 2.46 25.74
C LEU A 210 -0.17 2.11 27.06
N MET A 211 0.15 3.11 27.87
CA MET A 211 0.84 2.96 29.15
C MET A 211 -0.08 2.56 30.31
N GLU A 212 -1.39 2.49 30.09
CA GLU A 212 -2.31 1.91 31.07
C GLU A 212 -1.94 0.44 31.32
N ARG A 213 -2.01 0.02 32.59
CA ARG A 213 -1.48 -1.28 33.04
C ARG A 213 -1.92 -2.45 32.16
N HIS A 214 -3.22 -2.53 31.86
CA HIS A 214 -3.77 -3.61 31.04
C HIS A 214 -3.22 -3.59 29.60
N ASN A 215 -3.25 -2.42 28.96
CA ASN A 215 -2.81 -2.25 27.57
C ASN A 215 -1.30 -2.50 27.43
N PHE A 216 -0.50 -2.04 28.39
CA PHE A 216 0.94 -2.26 28.40
C PHE A 216 1.30 -3.74 28.63
N GLU A 217 0.53 -4.46 29.46
CA GLU A 217 0.68 -5.91 29.64
C GLU A 217 0.36 -6.69 28.34
N GLU A 218 -0.71 -6.35 27.62
CA GLU A 218 -1.01 -6.96 26.31
C GLU A 218 0.04 -6.59 25.25
N PHE A 219 0.46 -5.32 25.20
CA PHE A 219 1.54 -4.88 24.32
C PHE A 219 2.84 -5.67 24.59
N GLY A 220 3.21 -5.88 25.85
CA GLY A 220 4.36 -6.70 26.22
C GLY A 220 4.28 -8.14 25.72
N ARG A 221 3.08 -8.74 25.69
CA ARG A 221 2.85 -10.07 25.11
C ARG A 221 2.97 -10.05 23.58
N PHE A 222 2.44 -9.01 22.95
CA PHE A 222 2.59 -8.78 21.51
C PHE A 222 4.07 -8.66 21.12
N VAL A 223 4.86 -7.82 21.81
CA VAL A 223 6.31 -7.67 21.58
C VAL A 223 7.05 -9.00 21.71
N LYS A 224 6.76 -9.78 22.76
CA LYS A 224 7.37 -11.12 22.95
C LYS A 224 7.10 -12.05 21.76
N ARG A 225 5.89 -12.04 21.21
CA ARG A 225 5.51 -12.86 20.05
C ARG A 225 6.11 -12.34 18.74
N MET A 226 6.19 -11.03 18.57
CA MET A 226 6.87 -10.40 17.43
C MET A 226 8.35 -10.76 17.38
N HIS A 227 9.02 -10.85 18.53
CA HIS A 227 10.42 -11.29 18.59
C HIS A 227 10.56 -12.80 18.35
N GLY A 228 9.73 -13.64 18.98
CA GLY A 228 9.74 -15.11 18.79
C GLY A 228 11.11 -15.78 19.05
N ILE A 229 11.21 -17.09 18.77
CA ILE A 229 12.47 -17.86 18.78
C ILE A 229 12.93 -17.97 17.33
N VAL A 230 13.47 -16.89 16.75
CA VAL A 230 14.08 -16.81 15.39
C VAL A 230 13.09 -16.96 14.21
N PRO A 231 13.17 -16.13 13.14
CA PRO A 231 13.89 -14.86 13.01
C PRO A 231 13.16 -13.72 13.74
N SER A 232 13.95 -12.81 14.32
CA SER A 232 13.47 -11.66 15.08
C SER A 232 12.98 -10.54 14.16
N ILE A 233 11.75 -10.05 14.39
CA ILE A 233 11.26 -8.81 13.78
C ILE A 233 11.67 -7.65 14.69
N PHE A 234 12.28 -6.61 14.11
CA PHE A 234 12.58 -5.39 14.86
C PHE A 234 11.29 -4.62 15.15
N LEU A 235 10.94 -4.46 16.43
CA LEU A 235 9.82 -3.63 16.82
C LEU A 235 10.28 -2.23 17.21
N ILE A 236 9.72 -1.20 16.57
CA ILE A 236 10.00 0.20 16.87
C ILE A 236 8.73 0.84 17.44
N ALA A 237 8.78 1.38 18.66
CA ALA A 237 7.70 2.20 19.20
C ALA A 237 8.04 3.68 18.97
N CYS A 238 7.27 4.36 18.12
CA CYS A 238 7.52 5.78 17.80
C CYS A 238 6.70 6.74 18.67
N THR A 239 7.32 7.85 19.08
CA THR A 239 6.75 8.90 19.94
C THR A 239 6.26 10.16 19.19
N ARG A 240 6.38 10.21 17.85
CA ARG A 240 6.27 11.43 17.01
C ARG A 240 5.35 12.55 17.54
#